data_AF-A0A9X2XSD6-F1
#
_entry.id   AF-A0A9X2XSD6-F1
#
_cell.length_a   1.000
_cell.length_b   1.000
_cell.length_c   1.000
_cell.angle_alpha   90.00
_cell.angle_beta   90.00
_cell.angle_gamma   90.00
#
_symmetry.space_group_name_H-M   'P 1'
#
loop_
_entity.id
_entity.type
_entity.pdbx_description
1 polymer ?
#
loop_
_entity_poly.entity_id
_entity_poly.type
_entity_poly.pdbx_seq_one_letter_code
_entity_poly.pdbx_strand_id
1 'polypeptide(L)'
;MEFATIVQLLTVMGIVAAATKVIRELLFMGKSRLTEEYRVARDVLKDMEQNPNQHPLVVERGYFAIAGTSAINPADVAYLISLVDPAKSLKDYVLSRQYVELDARRHRIDFRPKYKSSFSRIWRKTWYGTMYVVWWLIAMAPLLLIQPLSLEPKFALWMGITLPVAGFFGVSSLIDCLKISRSEKLVKSQEQHTPRILVSRESKKSTITPTKNPS
;
A
#
# COMPACT_ATOMS: atom_id res chain seq x y z
N MET A 1 -15.59 35.44 -16.79
CA MET A 1 -16.22 34.32 -16.07
C MET A 1 -17.18 34.90 -15.06
N GLU A 2 -18.44 34.50 -15.11
CA GLU A 2 -19.46 34.88 -14.12
C GLU A 2 -19.00 34.42 -12.72
N PHE A 3 -19.15 35.27 -11.69
CA PHE A 3 -18.79 34.93 -10.30
C PHE A 3 -19.41 33.60 -9.84
N ALA A 4 -20.64 33.32 -10.28
CA ALA A 4 -21.35 32.07 -10.02
C ALA A 4 -20.59 30.82 -10.49
N THR A 5 -19.96 30.86 -11.67
CA THR A 5 -19.20 29.72 -12.21
C THR A 5 -17.95 29.42 -11.39
N ILE A 6 -17.29 30.46 -10.86
CA ILE A 6 -16.12 30.31 -9.99
C ILE A 6 -16.52 29.63 -8.68
N VAL A 7 -17.62 30.05 -8.06
CA VAL A 7 -18.14 29.46 -6.82
C VAL A 7 -18.52 27.98 -7.02
N GLN A 8 -19.16 27.65 -8.14
CA GLN A 8 -19.50 26.25 -8.48
C GLN A 8 -18.26 25.37 -8.61
N LEU A 9 -17.21 25.88 -9.26
CA LEU A 9 -15.97 25.13 -9.47
C LEU A 9 -15.26 24.86 -8.14
N LEU A 10 -15.24 25.83 -7.22
CA LEU A 10 -14.73 25.64 -5.86
C LEU A 10 -15.54 24.62 -5.06
N THR A 11 -16.87 24.62 -5.23
CA THR A 11 -17.76 23.67 -4.55
C THR A 11 -17.50 22.25 -5.03
N VAL A 12 -17.36 22.04 -6.35
CA VAL A 12 -17.00 20.73 -6.92
C VAL A 12 -15.64 20.27 -6.40
N MET A 13 -14.64 21.15 -6.37
CA MET A 13 -13.33 20.81 -5.79
C MET A 13 -13.43 20.36 -4.33
N GLY A 14 -14.29 21.02 -3.54
CA GLY A 14 -14.59 20.62 -2.16
C GLY A 14 -15.22 19.23 -2.06
N ILE A 15 -16.21 18.93 -2.92
CA ILE A 15 -16.85 17.60 -2.99
C ILE A 15 -15.83 16.53 -3.37
N VAL A 16 -14.99 16.77 -4.37
CA VAL A 16 -13.95 15.84 -4.81
C VAL A 16 -12.95 15.56 -3.68
N ALA A 17 -12.54 16.58 -2.92
CA ALA A 17 -11.65 16.41 -1.78
C ALA A 17 -12.31 15.57 -0.66
N ALA A 18 -13.57 15.86 -0.33
CA ALA A 18 -14.34 15.11 0.66
C ALA A 18 -14.51 13.64 0.24
N ALA A 19 -14.88 13.39 -1.01
CA ALA A 19 -15.01 12.05 -1.56
C ALA A 19 -13.69 11.28 -1.49
N THR A 20 -12.57 11.93 -1.83
CA THR A 20 -11.22 11.34 -1.71
C THR A 20 -10.95 10.84 -0.28
N LYS A 21 -11.29 11.64 0.74
CA LYS A 21 -11.13 11.27 2.14
C LYS A 21 -11.98 10.05 2.51
N VAL A 22 -13.27 10.07 2.15
CA VAL A 22 -14.20 8.97 2.44
C VAL A 22 -13.76 7.68 1.76
N ILE A 23 -13.39 7.74 0.47
CA ILE A 23 -12.87 6.58 -0.27
C ILE A 23 -11.63 6.01 0.42
N ARG A 24 -10.71 6.88 0.86
CA ARG A 24 -9.51 6.47 1.57
C ARG A 24 -9.86 5.78 2.89
N GLU A 25 -10.77 6.33 3.67
CA GLU A 25 -11.19 5.73 4.94
C GLU A 25 -11.84 4.37 4.73
N LEU A 26 -12.77 4.24 3.78
CA LEU A 26 -13.45 2.99 3.46
C LEU A 26 -12.48 1.90 2.98
N LEU A 27 -11.56 2.23 2.07
CA LEU A 27 -10.55 1.27 1.58
C LEU A 27 -9.62 0.77 2.69
N PHE A 28 -9.47 1.51 3.79
CA PHE A 28 -8.57 1.17 4.89
C PHE A 28 -9.29 0.82 6.20
N MET A 29 -10.63 0.74 6.20
CA MET A 29 -11.44 0.35 7.33
C MET A 29 -11.39 -1.18 7.51
N GLY A 30 -10.38 -1.68 8.24
CA GLY A 30 -10.16 -3.11 8.47
C GLY A 30 -10.30 -3.56 9.93
N LYS A 31 -10.81 -2.70 10.83
CA LYS A 31 -10.72 -2.93 12.28
C LYS A 31 -11.34 -4.24 12.77
N SER A 32 -12.38 -4.77 12.11
CA SER A 32 -13.02 -6.01 12.56
C SER A 32 -12.27 -7.29 12.17
N ARG A 33 -11.32 -7.25 11.21
CA ARG A 33 -10.55 -8.43 10.78
C ARG A 33 -9.24 -8.63 11.55
N LEU A 34 -8.80 -7.62 12.30
CA LEU A 34 -7.50 -7.66 13.02
C LEU A 34 -7.39 -8.84 14.00
N THR A 35 -8.47 -9.20 14.68
CA THR A 35 -8.47 -10.31 15.64
C THR A 35 -8.33 -11.68 14.95
N GLU A 36 -8.99 -11.86 13.82
CA GLU A 36 -8.87 -13.09 13.01
C GLU A 36 -7.49 -13.16 12.36
N GLU A 37 -7.03 -12.07 11.76
CA GLU A 37 -5.69 -11.96 11.17
C GLU A 37 -4.59 -12.28 12.20
N TYR A 38 -4.73 -11.77 13.43
CA TYR A 38 -3.83 -12.08 14.53
C TYR A 38 -3.86 -13.56 14.90
N ARG A 39 -5.05 -14.14 15.07
CA ARG A 39 -5.19 -15.56 15.42
C ARG A 39 -4.56 -16.46 14.37
N VAL A 40 -4.84 -16.21 13.09
CA VAL A 40 -4.26 -16.94 11.97
C VAL A 40 -2.75 -16.80 11.95
N ALA A 41 -2.22 -15.58 12.05
CA ALA A 41 -0.79 -15.36 12.02
C ALA A 41 -0.06 -16.05 13.19
N ARG A 42 -0.62 -15.98 14.39
CA ARG A 42 -0.07 -16.62 15.59
C ARG A 42 -0.05 -18.14 15.44
N ASP A 43 -1.16 -18.73 15.00
CA ASP A 43 -1.29 -20.18 14.90
C ASP A 43 -0.34 -20.72 13.81
N VAL A 44 -0.25 -20.05 12.64
CA VAL A 44 0.70 -20.41 11.57
C VAL A 44 2.16 -20.29 12.00
N LEU A 45 2.55 -19.17 12.63
CA LEU A 45 3.93 -18.96 13.07
C LEU A 45 4.33 -19.97 14.14
N LYS A 46 3.42 -20.29 15.08
CA LYS A 46 3.64 -21.31 16.10
C LYS A 46 3.84 -22.69 15.48
N ASP A 47 3.04 -23.06 14.48
CA ASP A 47 3.16 -24.33 13.78
C ASP A 47 4.49 -24.45 13.03
N MET A 48 4.95 -23.36 12.41
CA MET A 48 6.25 -23.28 11.73
C MET A 48 7.45 -23.40 12.68
N GLU A 49 7.37 -22.81 13.88
CA GLU A 49 8.42 -22.93 14.90
C GLU A 49 8.48 -24.34 15.51
N GLN A 50 7.33 -24.97 15.73
CA GLN A 50 7.24 -26.29 16.37
C GLN A 50 7.62 -27.43 15.43
N ASN A 51 7.41 -27.27 14.13
CA ASN A 51 7.64 -28.33 13.14
C ASN A 51 8.46 -27.80 11.95
N PRO A 52 9.79 -27.61 12.12
CA PRO A 52 10.65 -27.05 11.06
C PRO A 52 10.75 -27.92 9.80
N ASN A 53 10.39 -29.21 9.86
CA ASN A 53 10.37 -30.15 8.74
C ASN A 53 8.96 -30.36 8.15
N GLN A 54 8.07 -29.37 8.24
CA GLN A 54 6.76 -29.45 7.60
C GLN A 54 6.86 -29.52 6.07
N HIS A 55 5.89 -30.18 5.46
CA HIS A 55 5.80 -30.28 4.01
C HIS A 55 5.68 -28.87 3.39
N PRO A 56 6.42 -28.54 2.30
CA PRO A 56 6.45 -27.20 1.71
C PRO A 56 5.05 -26.63 1.41
N LEU A 57 4.12 -27.48 0.97
CA LEU A 57 2.72 -27.09 0.74
C LEU A 57 2.05 -26.46 1.97
N VAL A 58 2.30 -26.97 3.18
CA VAL A 58 1.71 -26.44 4.42
C VAL A 58 2.29 -25.05 4.71
N VAL A 59 3.59 -24.89 4.51
CA VAL A 59 4.30 -23.62 4.68
C VAL A 59 3.76 -22.57 3.71
N GLU A 60 3.60 -22.90 2.43
CA GLU A 60 3.03 -21.99 1.42
C GLU A 60 1.59 -21.56 1.77
N ARG A 61 0.75 -22.49 2.21
CA ARG A 61 -0.63 -22.20 2.62
C ARG A 61 -0.68 -21.33 3.86
N GLY A 62 0.23 -21.55 4.81
CA GLY A 62 0.41 -20.68 5.97
C GLY A 62 0.72 -19.24 5.57
N TYR A 63 1.64 -19.04 4.62
CA TYR A 63 1.95 -17.70 4.11
C TYR A 63 0.76 -17.04 3.40
N PHE A 64 -0.04 -17.78 2.64
CA PHE A 64 -1.27 -17.22 2.05
C PHE A 64 -2.31 -16.85 3.09
N ALA A 65 -2.41 -17.63 4.17
CA ALA A 65 -3.30 -17.34 5.29
C ALA A 65 -2.87 -16.04 6.00
N ILE A 66 -1.57 -15.85 6.24
CA ILE A 66 -1.03 -14.60 6.81
C ILE A 66 -1.23 -13.41 5.86
N ALA A 67 -1.00 -13.59 4.57
CA ALA A 67 -1.21 -12.54 3.58
C ALA A 67 -2.68 -12.21 3.32
N GLY A 68 -3.61 -13.07 3.74
CA GLY A 68 -5.04 -12.95 3.43
C GLY A 68 -5.35 -13.05 1.93
N THR A 69 -4.42 -13.55 1.12
CA THR A 69 -4.56 -13.69 -0.33
C THR A 69 -3.65 -14.79 -0.86
N SER A 70 -4.16 -15.55 -1.84
CA SER A 70 -3.38 -16.55 -2.59
C SER A 70 -2.69 -15.96 -3.82
N ALA A 71 -2.83 -14.64 -4.05
CA ALA A 71 -2.32 -14.01 -5.24
C ALA A 71 -0.79 -13.86 -5.18
N ILE A 72 -0.15 -13.82 -4.01
CA ILE A 72 1.27 -13.44 -3.85
C ILE A 72 2.17 -14.68 -3.84
N ASN A 73 3.46 -14.56 -4.17
CA ASN A 73 4.41 -15.65 -4.01
C ASN A 73 4.75 -15.85 -2.52
N PRO A 74 4.72 -17.07 -1.97
CA PRO A 74 5.13 -17.36 -0.59
C PRO A 74 6.49 -16.77 -0.21
N ALA A 75 7.46 -16.75 -1.13
CA ALA A 75 8.78 -16.17 -0.91
C ALA A 75 8.74 -14.65 -0.63
N ASP A 76 7.84 -13.92 -1.31
CA ASP A 76 7.64 -12.48 -1.08
C ASP A 76 7.05 -12.25 0.31
N VAL A 77 6.10 -13.09 0.72
CA VAL A 77 5.45 -13.01 2.04
C VAL A 77 6.48 -13.26 3.14
N ALA A 78 7.32 -14.28 3.00
CA ALA A 78 8.40 -14.57 3.95
C ALA A 78 9.37 -13.38 4.09
N TYR A 79 9.75 -12.75 2.96
CA TYR A 79 10.56 -11.54 2.99
C TYR A 79 9.83 -10.37 3.69
N LEU A 80 8.57 -10.11 3.35
CA LEU A 80 7.78 -9.02 3.90
C LEU A 80 7.57 -9.12 5.42
N ILE A 81 7.44 -10.33 5.95
CA ILE A 81 7.31 -10.59 7.39
C ILE A 81 8.63 -10.30 8.12
N SER A 82 9.78 -10.34 7.43
CA SER A 82 11.09 -10.04 8.03
C SER A 82 11.42 -8.54 8.13
N LEU A 83 10.60 -7.66 7.55
CA LEU A 83 10.78 -6.21 7.62
C LEU A 83 10.28 -5.64 8.95
N VAL A 84 10.82 -4.48 9.35
CA VAL A 84 10.52 -3.80 10.64
C VAL A 84 9.02 -3.58 10.89
N ASP A 85 8.23 -3.33 9.82
CA ASP A 85 6.78 -3.16 9.89
C ASP A 85 6.10 -4.15 8.93
N PRO A 86 5.92 -5.41 9.35
CA PRO A 86 5.49 -6.49 8.46
C PRO A 86 4.03 -6.34 8.03
N ALA A 87 3.16 -5.89 8.93
CA ALA A 87 1.74 -5.70 8.63
C ALA A 87 1.50 -4.62 7.57
N LYS A 88 2.18 -3.48 7.70
CA LYS A 88 2.10 -2.39 6.72
C LYS A 88 2.75 -2.79 5.39
N SER A 89 3.93 -3.42 5.45
CA SER A 89 4.67 -3.83 4.25
C SER A 89 3.87 -4.85 3.44
N LEU A 90 3.27 -5.84 4.09
CA LEU A 90 2.44 -6.86 3.47
C LEU A 90 1.21 -6.23 2.80
N LYS A 91 0.48 -5.35 3.50
CA LYS A 91 -0.69 -4.66 2.96
C LYS A 91 -0.34 -3.77 1.75
N ASP A 92 0.75 -3.02 1.83
CA ASP A 92 1.20 -2.16 0.74
C ASP A 92 1.71 -2.99 -0.45
N TYR A 93 2.34 -4.14 -0.22
CA TYR A 93 2.75 -5.06 -1.28
C TYR A 93 1.54 -5.70 -1.99
N VAL A 94 0.57 -6.21 -1.25
CA VAL A 94 -0.68 -6.78 -1.80
C VAL A 94 -1.36 -5.77 -2.73
N LEU A 95 -1.47 -4.52 -2.30
CA LEU A 95 -2.11 -3.46 -3.09
C LEU A 95 -1.28 -3.04 -4.32
N SER A 96 0.05 -3.08 -4.22
CA SER A 96 0.95 -2.54 -5.24
C SER A 96 1.66 -3.59 -6.10
N ARG A 97 1.31 -4.88 -5.96
CA ARG A 97 1.89 -6.04 -6.66
C ARG A 97 2.08 -5.87 -8.18
N GLN A 98 1.20 -5.12 -8.83
CA GLN A 98 1.29 -4.87 -10.28
C GLN A 98 2.48 -3.96 -10.66
N TYR A 99 3.04 -3.24 -9.70
CA TYR A 99 4.12 -2.26 -9.88
C TYR A 99 5.46 -2.73 -9.29
N VAL A 100 5.43 -3.54 -8.24
CA VAL A 100 6.62 -4.03 -7.52
C VAL A 100 6.83 -5.52 -7.73
N GLU A 101 8.07 -5.96 -7.52
CA GLU A 101 8.51 -7.35 -7.60
C GLU A 101 9.71 -7.56 -6.68
N LEU A 102 9.87 -8.77 -6.14
CA LEU A 102 11.05 -9.12 -5.35
C LEU A 102 12.24 -9.36 -6.30
N ASP A 103 13.29 -8.55 -6.19
CA ASP A 103 14.52 -8.77 -6.94
C ASP A 103 15.35 -9.86 -6.24
N ALA A 104 15.36 -11.06 -6.84
CA ALA A 104 16.10 -12.22 -6.35
C ALA A 104 17.61 -11.96 -6.20
N ARG A 105 18.20 -11.02 -6.97
CA ARG A 105 19.63 -10.71 -6.87
C ARG A 105 19.96 -9.85 -5.66
N ARG A 106 19.07 -8.90 -5.36
CA ARG A 106 19.28 -7.89 -4.30
C ARG A 106 18.58 -8.23 -3.00
N HIS A 107 17.74 -9.27 -2.98
CA HIS A 107 16.90 -9.65 -1.85
C HIS A 107 16.13 -8.45 -1.29
N ARG A 108 15.55 -7.67 -2.20
CA ARG A 108 14.83 -6.42 -1.93
C ARG A 108 13.68 -6.26 -2.89
N ILE A 109 12.60 -5.64 -2.44
CA ILE A 109 11.46 -5.34 -3.32
C ILE A 109 11.87 -4.15 -4.19
N ASP A 110 11.89 -4.31 -5.50
CA ASP A 110 12.17 -3.22 -6.44
C ASP A 110 10.96 -3.02 -7.36
N PHE A 111 10.97 -1.91 -8.08
CA PHE A 111 10.01 -1.68 -9.14
C PHE A 111 10.28 -2.62 -10.31
N ARG A 112 9.21 -3.11 -10.92
CA ARG A 112 9.30 -3.79 -12.23
C ARG A 112 10.00 -2.87 -13.24
N PRO A 113 10.69 -3.40 -14.25
CA PRO A 113 11.48 -2.60 -15.19
C PRO A 113 10.69 -1.45 -15.84
N LYS A 114 9.39 -1.66 -16.12
CA LYS A 114 8.46 -0.64 -16.66
C LYS A 114 8.26 0.59 -15.74
N TYR A 115 8.46 0.43 -14.43
CA TYR A 115 8.21 1.44 -13.39
C TYR A 115 9.49 1.87 -12.64
N LYS A 116 10.66 1.40 -13.07
CA LYS A 116 11.94 1.70 -12.42
C LYS A 116 12.30 3.18 -12.47
N SER A 117 12.01 3.85 -13.58
CA SER A 117 12.22 5.29 -13.73
C SER A 117 11.26 6.10 -12.87
N SER A 118 11.81 7.01 -12.05
CA SER A 118 11.03 7.97 -11.27
C SER A 118 10.14 8.84 -12.15
N PHE A 119 10.59 9.18 -13.35
CA PHE A 119 9.78 9.95 -14.31
C PHE A 119 8.54 9.18 -14.77
N SER A 120 8.69 7.88 -15.09
CA SER A 120 7.56 7.01 -15.48
C SER A 120 6.49 6.94 -14.37
N ARG A 121 6.91 6.88 -13.11
CA ARG A 121 5.98 6.85 -11.96
C ARG A 121 5.29 8.18 -11.73
N ILE A 122 6.04 9.28 -11.76
CA ILE A 122 5.49 10.63 -11.60
C ILE A 122 4.48 10.92 -12.71
N TRP A 123 4.83 10.63 -13.97
CA TRP A 123 3.94 10.82 -15.11
C TRP A 123 2.61 10.06 -14.96
N ARG A 124 2.67 8.77 -14.64
CA ARG A 124 1.46 7.94 -14.44
C ARG A 124 0.63 8.39 -13.25
N LYS A 125 1.29 8.78 -12.14
CA LYS A 125 0.62 9.32 -10.95
C LYS A 125 -0.12 10.61 -11.29
N THR A 126 0.51 11.52 -12.02
CA THR A 126 -0.12 12.76 -12.50
C THR A 126 -1.26 12.45 -13.45
N TRP A 127 -1.07 11.53 -14.41
CA TRP A 127 -2.12 11.11 -15.36
C TRP A 127 -3.36 10.52 -14.67
N TYR A 128 -3.18 9.60 -13.72
CA TYR A 128 -4.31 9.05 -12.98
C TYR A 128 -4.97 10.10 -12.07
N GLY A 129 -4.17 11.02 -11.50
CA GLY A 129 -4.69 12.15 -10.73
C GLY A 129 -5.50 13.13 -11.58
N THR A 130 -5.10 13.42 -12.82
CA THR A 130 -5.87 14.28 -13.73
C THR A 130 -7.12 13.59 -14.23
N MET A 131 -7.02 12.30 -14.60
CA MET A 131 -8.19 11.49 -14.98
C MET A 131 -9.22 11.43 -13.86
N TYR A 132 -8.80 11.33 -12.59
CA TYR A 132 -9.70 11.40 -11.45
C TYR A 132 -10.52 12.69 -11.43
N VAL A 133 -9.87 13.85 -11.59
CA VAL A 133 -10.56 15.15 -11.63
C VAL A 133 -11.49 15.24 -12.83
N VAL A 134 -11.05 14.81 -14.01
CA VAL A 134 -11.86 14.80 -15.23
C VAL A 134 -13.12 13.95 -15.06
N TRP A 135 -13.01 12.75 -14.50
CA TRP A 135 -14.17 11.89 -14.24
C TRP A 135 -15.14 12.51 -13.25
N TRP A 136 -14.66 13.19 -12.22
CA TRP A 136 -15.54 13.93 -11.30
C TRP A 136 -16.24 15.12 -11.95
N LEU A 137 -15.55 15.84 -12.84
CA LEU A 137 -16.18 16.90 -13.63
C LEU A 137 -17.26 16.35 -14.55
N ILE A 138 -17.03 15.20 -15.18
CA ILE A 138 -18.03 14.50 -16.00
C ILE A 138 -19.21 14.02 -15.13
N ALA A 139 -18.94 13.48 -13.94
CA ALA A 139 -19.97 13.05 -13.01
C ALA A 139 -20.91 14.21 -12.64
N MET A 140 -20.33 15.40 -12.42
CA MET A 140 -21.04 16.63 -12.05
C MET A 140 -21.49 17.48 -13.24
N ALA A 141 -21.15 17.09 -14.48
CA ALA A 141 -21.45 17.86 -15.68
C ALA A 141 -22.95 18.15 -15.84
N PRO A 142 -23.89 17.22 -15.56
CA PRO A 142 -25.31 17.53 -15.64
C PRO A 142 -25.74 18.66 -14.70
N LEU A 143 -25.09 18.83 -13.54
CA LEU A 143 -25.39 19.94 -12.61
C LEU A 143 -24.75 21.24 -13.09
N LEU A 144 -23.48 21.18 -13.52
CA LEU A 144 -22.70 22.35 -13.91
C LEU A 144 -23.20 23.00 -15.20
N LEU A 145 -23.82 22.24 -16.11
CA LEU A 145 -24.26 22.73 -17.41
C LEU A 145 -25.68 23.31 -17.41
N ILE A 146 -26.49 23.08 -16.36
CA ILE A 146 -27.89 23.55 -16.31
C ILE A 146 -27.99 25.08 -16.40
N GLN A 147 -27.26 25.79 -15.54
CA GLN A 147 -27.29 27.25 -15.51
C GLN A 147 -26.66 27.92 -16.74
N PRO A 148 -25.42 27.58 -17.16
CA PRO A 148 -24.79 28.28 -18.28
C PRO A 148 -25.43 27.99 -19.63
N LEU A 149 -26.04 26.83 -19.84
CA LEU A 149 -26.72 26.49 -21.10
C LEU A 149 -28.24 26.68 -21.03
N SER A 150 -28.78 27.20 -19.91
CA SER A 150 -30.23 27.38 -19.71
C SER A 150 -31.04 26.10 -19.99
N LEU A 151 -30.50 24.96 -19.56
CA LEU A 151 -31.13 23.66 -19.79
C LEU A 151 -32.30 23.46 -18.81
N GLU A 152 -33.30 22.70 -19.23
CA GLU A 152 -34.41 22.35 -18.35
C GLU A 152 -33.93 21.53 -17.14
N PRO A 153 -34.52 21.72 -15.93
CA PRO A 153 -34.15 21.00 -14.72
C PRO A 153 -34.22 19.46 -14.84
N LYS A 154 -35.01 18.93 -15.78
CA LYS A 154 -35.07 17.50 -16.11
C LYS A 154 -33.70 16.92 -16.47
N PHE A 155 -32.77 17.75 -16.95
CA PHE A 155 -31.41 17.33 -17.26
C PHE A 155 -30.63 16.87 -16.02
N ALA A 156 -31.01 17.34 -14.82
CA ALA A 156 -30.42 16.87 -13.56
C ALA A 156 -30.66 15.38 -13.30
N LEU A 157 -31.72 14.79 -13.87
CA LEU A 157 -32.01 13.34 -13.73
C LEU A 157 -30.92 12.47 -14.36
N TRP A 158 -30.18 12.97 -15.35
CA TRP A 158 -29.04 12.26 -15.94
C TRP A 158 -27.91 12.02 -14.94
N MET A 159 -27.87 12.78 -13.84
CA MET A 159 -26.91 12.54 -12.75
C MET A 159 -27.04 11.13 -12.17
N GLY A 160 -28.24 10.55 -12.17
CA GLY A 160 -28.47 9.16 -11.72
C GLY A 160 -27.68 8.13 -12.54
N ILE A 161 -27.29 8.46 -13.77
CA ILE A 161 -26.50 7.60 -14.65
C ILE A 161 -25.03 8.04 -14.67
N THR A 162 -24.76 9.35 -14.80
CA THR A 162 -23.38 9.84 -14.91
C THR A 162 -22.60 9.63 -13.61
N LEU A 163 -23.24 9.79 -12.45
CA LEU A 163 -22.59 9.65 -11.15
C LEU A 163 -22.06 8.24 -10.87
N PRO A 164 -22.84 7.13 -11.02
CA PRO A 164 -22.31 5.80 -10.79
C PRO A 164 -21.23 5.41 -11.82
N VAL A 165 -21.42 5.74 -13.10
CA VAL A 165 -20.46 5.38 -14.15
C VAL A 165 -19.16 6.16 -13.98
N ALA A 166 -19.22 7.49 -13.97
CA ALA A 166 -18.03 8.33 -13.86
C ALA A 166 -17.42 8.26 -12.44
N GLY A 167 -18.24 8.07 -11.41
CA GLY A 167 -17.78 7.83 -10.04
C GLY A 167 -16.97 6.55 -9.94
N PHE A 168 -17.40 5.45 -10.56
CA PHE A 168 -16.62 4.20 -10.60
C PHE A 168 -15.24 4.40 -11.26
N PHE A 169 -15.19 5.04 -12.43
CA PHE A 169 -13.93 5.32 -13.13
C PHE A 169 -13.04 6.33 -12.39
N GLY A 170 -13.64 7.29 -11.68
CA GLY A 170 -12.94 8.19 -10.78
C GLY A 170 -12.28 7.41 -9.65
N VAL A 171 -13.05 6.62 -8.90
CA VAL A 171 -12.54 5.81 -7.79
C VAL A 171 -11.43 4.87 -8.24
N SER A 172 -11.58 4.19 -9.38
CA SER A 172 -10.54 3.30 -9.91
C SER A 172 -9.24 4.06 -10.21
N SER A 173 -9.34 5.24 -10.82
CA SER A 173 -8.19 6.10 -11.13
C SER A 173 -7.47 6.56 -9.85
N LEU A 174 -8.22 6.93 -8.81
CA LEU A 174 -7.67 7.28 -7.51
C LEU A 174 -6.94 6.10 -6.85
N ILE A 175 -7.55 4.91 -6.90
CA ILE A 175 -6.95 3.69 -6.37
C ILE A 175 -5.60 3.41 -7.04
N ASP A 176 -5.50 3.52 -8.36
CA ASP A 176 -4.24 3.28 -9.07
C ASP A 176 -3.16 4.31 -8.73
N CYS A 177 -3.54 5.57 -8.54
CA CYS A 177 -2.65 6.60 -8.00
C CYS A 177 -2.12 6.23 -6.60
N LEU A 178 -3.01 5.74 -5.71
CA LEU A 178 -2.64 5.30 -4.37
C LEU A 178 -1.73 4.06 -4.41
N LYS A 179 -1.95 3.10 -5.31
CA LYS A 179 -1.09 1.92 -5.48
C LYS A 179 0.34 2.33 -5.83
N ILE A 180 0.52 3.28 -6.75
CA ILE A 180 1.84 3.81 -7.11
C ILE A 180 2.49 4.49 -5.90
N SER A 181 1.77 5.36 -5.19
CA SER A 181 2.32 6.04 -4.01
C SER A 181 2.72 5.05 -2.90
N ARG A 182 1.95 3.98 -2.71
CA ARG A 182 2.27 2.92 -1.74
C ARG A 182 3.50 2.12 -2.15
N SER A 183 3.64 1.76 -3.41
CA SER A 183 4.88 1.12 -3.89
C SER A 183 6.11 1.98 -3.64
N GLU A 184 6.03 3.31 -3.83
CA GLU A 184 7.14 4.21 -3.54
C GLU A 184 7.50 4.24 -2.06
N LYS A 185 6.51 4.17 -1.17
CA LYS A 185 6.75 4.09 0.28
C LYS A 185 7.34 2.74 0.66
N LEU A 186 6.80 1.65 0.13
CA LEU A 186 7.28 0.29 0.39
C LEU A 186 8.74 0.10 -0.05
N VAL A 187 9.11 0.61 -1.22
CA VAL A 187 10.49 0.53 -1.72
C VAL A 187 11.46 1.37 -0.87
N LYS A 188 11.00 2.50 -0.34
CA LYS A 188 11.82 3.36 0.54
C LYS A 188 11.97 2.84 1.96
N SER A 189 10.95 2.16 2.50
CA SER A 189 10.88 1.73 3.90
C SER A 189 11.31 0.27 4.13
N GLN A 190 12.33 -0.20 3.43
CA GLN A 190 12.84 -1.59 3.54
C GLN A 190 13.92 -1.76 4.60
N GLU A 191 13.62 -1.31 5.81
CA GLU A 191 14.49 -1.62 6.95
C GLU A 191 14.17 -3.05 7.40
N GLN A 192 15.18 -3.93 7.35
CA GLN A 192 15.06 -5.28 7.88
C GLN A 192 15.09 -5.23 9.41
N HIS A 193 14.37 -6.14 10.07
CA HIS A 193 14.54 -6.35 11.50
C HIS A 193 16.00 -6.72 11.78
N THR A 194 16.83 -5.78 12.21
CA THR A 194 18.14 -6.11 12.76
C THR A 194 17.88 -6.81 14.10
N PRO A 195 18.15 -8.12 14.26
CA PRO A 195 18.20 -8.70 15.59
C PRO A 195 19.28 -7.91 16.34
N ARG A 196 18.91 -7.33 17.48
CA ARG A 196 19.82 -6.58 18.34
C ARG A 196 20.84 -7.57 18.92
N ILE A 197 21.88 -7.89 18.17
CA ILE A 197 23.01 -8.68 18.66
C ILE A 197 23.73 -7.81 19.68
N LEU A 198 23.34 -7.94 20.95
CA LEU A 198 24.12 -7.46 22.09
C LEU A 198 25.37 -8.34 22.17
N VAL A 199 26.46 -7.91 21.54
CA VAL A 199 27.78 -8.47 21.81
C VAL A 199 28.19 -8.00 23.20
N SER A 200 27.84 -8.76 24.23
CA SER A 200 28.53 -8.67 25.52
C SER A 200 29.99 -9.03 25.27
N ARG A 201 30.85 -8.01 25.16
CA ARG A 201 32.30 -8.19 25.32
C ARG A 201 32.54 -8.61 26.78
N GLU A 202 32.55 -9.91 27.04
CA GLU A 202 33.26 -10.41 28.20
C GLU A 202 34.76 -10.16 27.98
N SER A 203 35.25 -9.11 28.64
CA SER A 203 36.66 -8.80 28.78
C SER A 203 37.34 -9.92 29.57
N LYS A 204 37.87 -10.92 28.87
CA LYS A 204 38.78 -11.91 29.45
C LYS A 204 40.15 -11.23 29.67
N LYS A 205 40.28 -10.52 30.79
CA LYS A 205 41.57 -10.01 31.26
C LYS A 205 42.37 -11.19 31.82
N SER A 206 43.18 -11.82 30.96
CA SER A 206 44.18 -12.80 31.38
C SER A 206 45.26 -12.08 32.17
N THR A 207 45.28 -12.33 33.47
CA THR A 207 46.37 -12.03 34.38
C THR A 207 47.56 -12.90 34.01
N ILE A 208 48.68 -12.29 33.60
CA ILE A 208 49.99 -12.94 33.58
C ILE A 208 50.88 -12.15 34.54
N THR A 209 51.12 -12.73 35.71
CA THR A 209 52.08 -12.27 36.71
C THR A 209 53.43 -12.89 36.40
N PRO A 210 54.54 -12.13 36.30
CA PRO A 210 55.87 -12.73 36.20
C PRO A 210 56.37 -13.10 37.59
N THR A 211 56.53 -14.40 37.83
CA THR A 211 57.25 -14.97 38.98
C THR A 211 58.73 -14.61 38.88
N LYS A 212 59.17 -13.78 39.82
CA LYS A 212 60.56 -13.52 40.19
C LYS A 212 61.08 -14.75 40.95
N ASN A 213 62.15 -15.39 40.49
CA ASN A 213 62.83 -16.44 41.24
C ASN A 213 64.20 -15.94 41.73
N PRO A 214 64.56 -16.14 43.00
CA PRO A 214 65.89 -15.87 43.53
C PRO A 214 66.69 -17.18 43.63
N SER A 215 67.93 -17.19 43.14
CA SER A 215 69.14 -17.76 43.76
C SER A 215 70.31 -17.65 42.78
#